data_AF-A0A0F2NFL0-F1
#
_entry.id   AF-A0A0F2NFL0-F1
#
_cell.length_a   1.000
_cell.length_b   1.000
_cell.length_c   1.000
_cell.angle_alpha   90.00
_cell.angle_beta   90.00
_cell.angle_gamma   90.00
#
_symmetry.space_group_name_H-M   'P 1'
#
loop_
_entity.id
_entity.type
_entity.pdbx_description
1 polymer ?
#
loop_
_entity_poly.entity_id
_entity_poly.type
_entity_poly.pdbx_seq_one_letter_code
_entity_poly.pdbx_strand_id
1 'polypeptide(L)'
;MPKNLTTPEQIVHAFLIKDSLGAIAKFADQTKFSRPYISLHIHGHRRNKKVLQDIANHLGCGVYGVMPEKLQKGPNRPERKEERK
;
A
#
# COMPACT_ATOMS: atom_id res chain seq x y z
N MET A 1 9.73 2.61 18.81
CA MET A 1 8.42 3.11 18.34
C MET A 1 8.14 2.53 16.95
N PRO A 2 6.93 2.05 16.66
CA PRO A 2 6.60 1.61 15.30
C PRO A 2 6.74 2.81 14.35
N LYS A 3 7.61 2.69 13.34
CA LYS A 3 7.76 3.72 12.31
C LYS A 3 6.50 3.69 11.44
N ASN A 4 5.73 4.76 11.48
CA ASN A 4 4.64 4.98 10.53
C ASN A 4 5.26 5.32 9.17
N LEU A 5 5.18 4.39 8.23
CA LEU A 5 5.49 4.54 6.81
C LEU A 5 4.22 5.06 6.10
N THR A 6 3.77 6.27 6.45
CA THR A 6 2.49 6.80 5.95
C THR A 6 2.59 7.43 4.57
N THR A 7 3.81 7.74 4.10
CA THR A 7 4.01 8.29 2.75
C THR A 7 4.40 7.19 1.74
N PRO A 8 4.01 7.34 0.45
CA PRO A 8 4.39 6.40 -0.59
C PRO A 8 5.90 6.18 -0.66
N GLU A 9 6.69 7.24 -0.51
CA GLU A 9 8.15 7.21 -0.57
C GLU A 9 8.74 6.39 0.58
N GLN A 10 8.20 6.53 1.79
CA GLN A 10 8.63 5.75 2.95
C GLN A 10 8.36 4.25 2.77
N ILE A 11 7.18 3.92 2.23
CA ILE A 11 6.80 2.52 1.96
C ILE A 11 7.71 1.93 0.88
N VAL A 12 7.92 2.65 -0.24
CA VAL A 12 8.81 2.20 -1.32
C VAL A 12 10.25 2.05 -0.81
N HIS A 13 10.73 3.00 -0.01
CA HIS A 13 12.07 2.93 0.58
C HIS A 13 12.21 1.74 1.53
N ALA A 14 11.18 1.43 2.33
CA ALA A 14 11.18 0.25 3.19
C ALA A 14 11.24 -1.06 2.39
N PHE A 15 10.52 -1.14 1.27
CA PHE A 15 10.65 -2.26 0.33
C PHE A 15 12.08 -2.40 -0.22
N LEU A 16 12.70 -1.28 -0.62
CA LEU A 16 14.06 -1.29 -1.15
C LEU A 16 15.11 -1.69 -0.11
N ILE A 17 14.96 -1.24 1.15
CA ILE A 17 15.84 -1.67 2.24
C ILE A 17 15.72 -3.16 2.49
N LYS A 18 14.49 -3.70 2.46
CA LYS A 18 14.24 -5.10 2.82
C LYS A 18 14.64 -6.09 1.73
N ASP A 19 14.23 -5.87 0.49
CA ASP A 19 14.38 -6.86 -0.58
C ASP A 19 15.24 -6.39 -1.77
N SER A 20 15.88 -5.24 -1.65
CA SER A 20 16.72 -4.60 -2.68
C SER A 20 15.96 -4.24 -3.97
N LEU A 21 16.68 -4.13 -5.09
CA LEU A 21 16.08 -3.81 -6.39
C LEU A 21 15.01 -4.85 -6.78
N GLY A 22 13.88 -4.36 -7.28
CA GLY A 22 12.76 -5.20 -7.68
C GLY A 22 11.86 -5.70 -6.53
N ALA A 23 12.01 -5.19 -5.31
CA ALA A 23 11.22 -5.58 -4.14
C ALA A 23 9.70 -5.66 -4.39
N ILE A 24 9.11 -4.63 -5.02
CA ILE A 24 7.68 -4.59 -5.31
C ILE A 24 7.27 -5.67 -6.32
N ALA A 25 8.14 -6.03 -7.27
CA ALA A 25 7.86 -7.10 -8.23
C ALA A 25 7.85 -8.47 -7.53
N LYS A 26 8.86 -8.74 -6.70
CA LYS A 26 8.93 -9.98 -5.91
C LYS A 26 7.72 -10.13 -4.98
N PHE A 27 7.33 -9.05 -4.32
CA PHE A 27 6.14 -9.03 -3.45
C PHE A 27 4.84 -9.26 -4.24
N ALA A 28 4.72 -8.69 -5.45
CA ALA A 28 3.61 -8.95 -6.34
C ALA A 28 3.50 -10.44 -6.71
N ASP A 29 4.63 -11.07 -7.03
CA ASP A 29 4.68 -12.50 -7.37
C ASP A 29 4.26 -13.38 -6.17
N GLN A 30 4.69 -13.04 -4.96
CA GLN A 30 4.34 -13.77 -3.73
C GLN A 30 2.86 -13.64 -3.35
N THR A 31 2.28 -12.45 -3.50
CA THR A 31 0.91 -12.16 -3.07
C THR A 31 -0.13 -12.39 -4.16
N LYS A 32 0.30 -12.67 -5.40
CA LYS A 32 -0.56 -12.78 -6.60
C LYS A 32 -1.35 -11.50 -6.92
N PHE A 33 -0.97 -10.37 -6.33
CA PHE A 33 -1.51 -9.06 -6.71
C PHE A 33 -0.68 -8.47 -7.85
N SER A 34 -1.31 -7.72 -8.75
CA SER A 34 -0.55 -7.04 -9.80
C SER A 34 0.24 -5.85 -9.23
N ARG A 35 1.43 -5.59 -9.80
CA ARG A 35 2.26 -4.43 -9.42
C ARG A 35 1.49 -3.09 -9.50
N PRO A 36 0.69 -2.80 -10.55
CA PRO A 36 -0.12 -1.59 -10.58
C PRO A 36 -1.13 -1.54 -9.43
N TYR A 37 -1.73 -2.68 -9.08
CA TYR A 37 -2.69 -2.73 -7.98
C TYR A 37 -2.03 -2.44 -6.63
N ILE A 38 -0.85 -3.00 -6.35
CA ILE A 38 -0.06 -2.67 -5.15
C ILE A 38 0.30 -1.18 -5.12
N SER A 39 0.76 -0.62 -6.25
CA SER A 39 1.11 0.79 -6.36
C SER A 39 -0.07 1.72 -6.02
N LEU A 40 -1.29 1.39 -6.48
CA LEU A 40 -2.50 2.16 -6.14
C LEU A 40 -2.79 2.20 -4.63
N HIS A 41 -2.35 1.19 -3.86
CA HIS A 41 -2.52 1.20 -2.40
C HIS A 41 -1.44 2.00 -1.70
N ILE A 42 -0.19 1.86 -2.14
CA ILE A 42 0.95 2.64 -1.64
C ILE A 42 0.70 4.14 -1.82
N HIS A 43 0.17 4.55 -2.98
CA HIS A 43 -0.14 5.96 -3.29
C HIS A 43 -1.52 6.42 -2.79
N GLY A 44 -2.25 5.58 -2.05
CA GLY A 44 -3.54 5.96 -1.47
C GLY A 44 -4.70 6.13 -2.45
N HIS A 45 -4.58 5.68 -3.70
CA HIS A 45 -5.67 5.69 -4.68
C HIS A 45 -6.74 4.62 -4.41
N ARG A 46 -6.36 3.51 -3.76
CA ARG A 46 -7.27 2.46 -3.29
C ARG A 46 -6.94 2.03 -1.87
N ARG A 47 -7.96 1.56 -1.16
CA ARG A 47 -7.82 1.01 0.19
C ARG A 47 -8.45 -0.36 0.23
N ASN A 48 -7.61 -1.38 0.37
CA ASN A 48 -8.01 -2.75 0.58
C ASN A 48 -7.26 -3.26 1.81
N LYS A 49 -8.01 -3.63 2.86
CA LYS A 49 -7.43 -4.01 4.15
C LYS A 49 -6.51 -5.23 4.02
N LYS A 50 -6.82 -6.18 3.13
CA LYS A 50 -5.99 -7.37 2.90
C LYS A 50 -4.64 -7.00 2.31
N VAL A 51 -4.63 -6.22 1.22
CA VAL A 51 -3.38 -5.76 0.59
C VAL A 51 -2.52 -4.96 1.56
N LEU A 52 -3.13 -4.04 2.31
CA LEU A 52 -2.40 -3.25 3.31
C LEU A 52 -1.85 -4.11 4.44
N GLN A 53 -2.58 -5.14 4.88
CA GLN A 53 -2.09 -6.11 5.86
C GLN A 53 -0.93 -6.93 5.31
N ASP A 54 -1.00 -7.38 4.06
CA ASP A 54 0.07 -8.15 3.43
C ASP A 54 1.34 -7.30 3.27
N ILE A 55 1.20 -6.01 2.89
CA ILE A 55 2.32 -5.05 2.85
C ILE A 55 2.90 -4.85 4.26
N ALA A 56 2.04 -4.68 5.26
CA ALA A 56 2.47 -4.45 6.64
C ALA A 56 3.25 -5.66 7.21
N ASN A 57 2.71 -6.87 7.00
CA ASN A 57 3.34 -8.13 7.37
C ASN A 57 4.69 -8.28 6.67
N HIS A 58 4.73 -7.99 5.37
CA HIS A 58 5.96 -8.05 4.59
C HIS A 58 7.00 -7.06 5.08
N LEU A 59 6.62 -5.84 5.45
CA LEU A 59 7.56 -4.82 5.95
C LEU A 59 7.85 -4.95 7.46
N GLY A 60 7.19 -5.86 8.17
CA GLY A 60 7.36 -6.04 9.62
C GLY A 60 6.84 -4.87 10.45
N CYS A 61 5.77 -4.21 9.99
CA CYS A 61 5.15 -3.08 10.66
C CYS A 61 3.64 -3.30 10.86
N GLY A 62 2.99 -2.43 11.64
CA GLY A 62 1.54 -2.48 11.80
C GLY A 62 0.81 -1.97 10.55
N VAL A 63 -0.43 -2.41 10.30
CA VAL A 63 -1.24 -1.97 9.15
C VAL A 63 -1.40 -0.45 9.09
N TYR A 64 -1.58 0.18 10.24
CA TYR A 64 -1.66 1.65 10.34
C TYR A 64 -0.36 2.34 9.94
N GLY A 65 0.76 1.63 10.06
CA GLY A 65 2.07 2.11 9.64
C GLY A 65 2.28 2.04 8.13
N VAL A 66 1.39 1.45 7.32
CA VAL A 66 1.45 1.50 5.84
C VAL A 66 0.14 2.04 5.25
N MET A 67 -0.72 2.56 6.12
CA MET A 67 -2.02 3.06 5.73
C MET A 67 -1.86 4.50 5.24
N PRO A 68 -2.30 4.82 4.01
CA PRO A 68 -2.27 6.19 3.53
C PRO A 68 -3.17 7.06 4.41
N GLU A 69 -2.64 8.19 4.89
CA GLU A 69 -3.38 9.14 5.75
C GLU A 69 -4.59 9.73 5.03
N LYS A 70 -4.47 9.95 3.73
CA LYS A 70 -5.53 10.47 2.86
C LYS A 70 -5.70 9.59 1.64
N LEU A 71 -6.94 9.21 1.37
CA LEU A 71 -7.31 8.59 0.11
C LEU A 71 -7.20 9.64 -1.01
N GLN A 72 -6.25 9.45 -1.92
CA GLN A 72 -6.15 10.30 -3.10
C GLN A 72 -7.23 9.88 -4.11
N LYS A 73 -8.05 10.84 -4.58
CA LYS A 73 -8.92 10.59 -5.74
C LYS A 73 -8.01 10.34 -6.95
N GLY A 74 -7.97 9.09 -7.44
CA GLY A 74 -7.32 8.81 -8.71
C GLY A 74 -8.04 9.52 -9.87
N PRO A 75 -7.36 9.82 -10.98
CA PRO A 75 -7.91 10.62 -12.08
C PRO A 75 -9.19 10.04 -12.71
N ASN A 76 -9.50 8.76 -12.49
CA ASN A 76 -10.68 8.07 -13.02
C ASN A 76 -11.53 7.37 -11.94
N ARG A 77 -11.53 7.84 -10.68
CA ARG A 77 -12.39 7.25 -9.65
C ARG A 77 -13.79 7.88 -9.74
N PRO A 78 -14.84 7.18 -10.21
CA PRO A 78 -16.19 7.67 -10.04
C PRO A 78 -16.44 7.86 -8.54
N GLU A 79 -17.05 8.98 -8.17
CA GLU A 79 -17.42 9.24 -6.78
C GLU A 79 -18.32 8.10 -6.31
N ARG A 80 -17.79 7.26 -5.42
CA ARG A 80 -18.62 6.26 -4.76
C ARG A 80 -19.50 7.06 -3.80
N LYS A 81 -20.78 7.21 -4.15
CA LYS A 81 -21.79 7.63 -3.18
C LYS A 81 -21.68 6.66 -2.01
N GLU A 82 -21.24 7.14 -0.86
CA GLU A 82 -21.41 6.41 0.39
C GLU A 82 -22.92 6.24 0.58
N GLU A 83 -23.44 5.06 0.25
CA GLU A 83 -24.71 4.60 0.78
C GLU A 83 -24.51 4.45 2.29
N ARG A 84 -24.88 5.51 3.01
CA ARG A 84 -25.12 5.46 4.45
C ARG A 84 -26.21 4.41 4.68
N LYS A 85 -25.86 3.30 5.31
CA LYS A 85 -26.83 2.44 6.01
C LYS A 85 -26.86 2.85 7.47
#